data_AF-A0A7Y3EYX1-F1
#
_entry.id   AF-A0A7Y3EYX1-F1
#
_cell.length_a   1.000
_cell.length_b   1.000
_cell.length_c   1.000
_cell.angle_alpha   90.00
_cell.angle_beta   90.00
_cell.angle_gamma   90.00
#
_symmetry.space_group_name_H-M   'P 1'
#
loop_
_entity.id
_entity.type
_entity.pdbx_description
1 polymer ?
#
loop_
_entity_poly.entity_id
_entity_poly.type
_entity_poly.pdbx_seq_one_letter_code
_entity_poly.pdbx_strand_id
1 'polypeptide(L)' 'AREVSGVYKKFYGKKVDHIAFYSLSKKTIFISVDDSRLQVLAHEIGHMVADHYFTVRPPYTIHELMAQFAEKHVTD' A
#
# COMPACT_ATOMS: atom_id res chain seq x y z
N ALA A 1 12.83 -6.31 -2.34
CA ALA A 1 11.93 -5.97 -3.47
C ALA A 1 11.49 -7.21 -4.28
N ARG A 2 12.43 -8.11 -4.63
CA ARG A 2 12.15 -9.30 -5.45
C ARG A 2 11.07 -10.21 -4.88
N GLU A 3 11.05 -10.42 -3.56
CA GLU A 3 10.03 -11.24 -2.91
C GLU A 3 8.64 -10.61 -2.99
N VAL A 4 8.52 -9.31 -2.65
CA VAL A 4 7.27 -8.56 -2.75
C VAL A 4 6.71 -8.58 -4.17
N SER A 5 7.57 -8.35 -5.16
CA SER A 5 7.21 -8.43 -6.58
C SER A 5 6.78 -9.84 -7.01
N GLY A 6 7.42 -10.87 -6.45
CA GLY A 6 7.02 -12.27 -6.64
C GLY A 6 5.65 -12.59 -6.04
N VAL A 7 5.38 -12.08 -4.84
CA VAL A 7 4.07 -12.20 -4.17
C VAL A 7 2.99 -11.47 -4.97
N TYR A 8 3.27 -10.26 -5.45
CA TYR A 8 2.36 -9.50 -6.31
C TYR A 8 2.02 -10.28 -7.58
N LYS A 9 3.03 -10.84 -8.26
CA LYS A 9 2.83 -11.68 -9.44
C LYS A 9 1.98 -12.91 -9.13
N LYS A 10 2.19 -13.56 -7.98
CA LYS A 10 1.38 -14.71 -7.55
C LYS A 10 -0.09 -14.34 -7.36
N PHE A 11 -0.38 -13.14 -6.84
CA PHE A 11 -1.76 -12.73 -6.54
C PHE A 11 -2.49 -12.13 -7.75
N TYR A 12 -1.78 -11.41 -8.61
CA TYR A 12 -2.39 -10.60 -9.67
C TYR A 12 -1.95 -10.99 -11.09
N GLY A 13 -1.02 -11.95 -11.25
CA GLY A 13 -0.50 -12.38 -12.54
C GLY A 13 0.40 -11.38 -13.26
N LYS A 14 0.62 -10.19 -12.68
CA LYS A 14 1.38 -9.08 -13.27
C LYS A 14 2.77 -8.99 -12.67
N LYS A 15 3.77 -8.74 -13.51
CA LYS A 15 5.12 -8.37 -13.07
C LYS A 15 5.15 -6.87 -12.83
N VAL A 16 5.56 -6.50 -11.63
CA VAL A 16 5.74 -5.12 -11.17
C VAL A 16 7.01 -5.08 -10.34
N ASP A 17 7.59 -3.90 -10.19
CA ASP A 17 8.74 -3.67 -9.33
C ASP A 17 8.30 -2.85 -8.11
N HIS A 18 7.53 -3.50 -7.24
CA HIS A 18 7.00 -2.87 -6.02
C HIS A 18 7.87 -3.26 -4.82
N ILE A 19 8.27 -2.24 -4.05
CA ILE A 19 8.94 -2.41 -2.75
C ILE A 19 7.94 -2.61 -1.60
N ALA A 20 6.69 -2.14 -1.78
CA ALA A 20 5.55 -2.41 -0.90
C ALA A 20 4.24 -2.36 -1.70
N PHE A 21 3.17 -2.99 -1.18
CA PHE A 21 1.80 -2.79 -1.63
C PHE A 21 0.78 -3.27 -0.58
N TYR A 22 -0.37 -2.61 -0.52
CA TYR A 22 -1.54 -3.05 0.21
C TYR A 22 -2.47 -3.91 -0.66
N SER A 23 -2.75 -5.13 -0.21
CA SER A 23 -3.66 -6.04 -0.89
C SER A 23 -5.09 -5.87 -0.40
N LEU A 24 -5.94 -5.22 -1.20
CA LEU A 24 -7.36 -5.02 -0.91
C LEU A 24 -8.15 -6.31 -0.67
N SER A 25 -7.80 -7.39 -1.36
CA SER A 25 -8.49 -8.69 -1.25
C SER A 25 -8.06 -9.49 -0.02
N LYS A 26 -6.84 -9.25 0.47
CA LYS A 26 -6.27 -9.98 1.62
C LYS A 26 -6.28 -9.16 2.90
N LYS A 27 -6.49 -7.84 2.81
CA LYS A 27 -6.38 -6.91 3.94
C LYS A 27 -4.99 -6.98 4.57
N THR A 28 -3.95 -7.01 3.73
CA THR A 28 -2.57 -7.23 4.18
C THR A 28 -1.61 -6.32 3.42
N ILE A 29 -0.69 -5.70 4.15
CA ILE A 29 0.45 -4.96 3.58
C ILE A 29 1.60 -5.94 3.36
N PHE A 30 2.14 -5.97 2.15
CA PHE A 30 3.37 -6.68 1.81
C PHE A 30 4.46 -5.65 1.63
N ILE A 31 5.58 -5.81 2.32
CA ILE A 31 6.63 -4.80 2.38
C ILE A 31 8.01 -5.46 2.41
N SER A 32 8.96 -4.88 1.67
CA SER A 32 10.35 -5.35 1.65
C SER A 32 11.10 -4.74 2.82
N VAL A 33 11.48 -5.52 3.82
CA VAL A 33 12.16 -4.99 5.02
C VAL A 33 13.46 -4.26 4.65
N ASP A 34 14.21 -4.77 3.67
CA ASP A 34 15.51 -4.21 3.29
C ASP A 34 15.42 -2.91 2.48
N ASP A 35 14.32 -2.69 1.76
CA ASP A 35 14.18 -1.56 0.81
C ASP A 35 13.19 -0.49 1.28
N SER A 36 12.51 -0.73 2.41
CA SER A 36 11.40 0.11 2.83
C SER A 36 11.82 1.27 3.69
N ARG A 37 11.05 2.34 3.59
CA ARG A 37 11.18 3.55 4.39
C ARG A 37 9.85 3.79 5.10
N LEU A 38 9.90 4.52 6.23
CA LEU A 38 8.72 4.84 7.03
C LEU A 38 7.59 5.45 6.18
N GLN A 39 7.95 6.33 5.25
CA GLN A 39 7.03 6.97 4.30
C GLN A 39 6.27 5.95 3.46
N VAL A 40 6.96 4.94 2.92
CA VAL A 40 6.35 3.88 2.10
C VAL A 40 5.36 3.06 2.94
N LEU A 41 5.72 2.70 4.17
CA LEU A 41 4.79 2.00 5.05
C LEU A 41 3.57 2.87 5.40
N ALA A 42 3.78 4.16 5.67
CA ALA A 42 2.69 5.09 5.96
C ALA A 42 1.73 5.25 4.78
N HIS A 43 2.25 5.25 3.55
CA HIS A 43 1.45 5.23 2.33
C HIS A 43 0.51 4.02 2.31
N GLU A 44 1.04 2.81 2.51
CA GLU A 44 0.24 1.58 2.50
C GLU A 44 -0.78 1.52 3.65
N ILE A 45 -0.43 2.08 4.82
CA ILE A 45 -1.37 2.25 5.94
C ILE A 45 -2.50 3.22 5.56
N GLY A 46 -2.20 4.29 4.82
CA GLY A 46 -3.21 5.21 4.31
C GLY A 46 -4.22 4.50 3.39
N HIS A 47 -3.77 3.61 2.50
CA HIS A 47 -4.67 2.75 1.72
C HIS A 47 -5.50 1.81 2.61
N MET A 48 -4.89 1.20 3.63
CA MET A 48 -5.60 0.33 4.58
C MET A 48 -6.70 1.08 5.32
N VAL A 49 -6.44 2.32 5.77
CA VAL A 49 -7.41 3.16 6.48
C VAL A 49 -8.57 3.55 5.55
N ALA A 50 -8.27 4.01 4.34
CA ALA A 50 -9.27 4.36 3.33
C ALA A 50 -10.19 3.18 2.98
N ASP A 51 -9.65 1.95 3.01
CA ASP A 51 -10.40 0.74 2.71
C ASP A 51 -11.24 0.20 3.90
N HIS A 52 -10.81 0.40 5.15
CA HIS A 52 -11.50 -0.17 6.32
C HIS A 52 -12.44 0.78 7.06
N TYR A 53 -12.17 2.08 7.05
CA TYR A 53 -12.89 3.03 7.92
C TYR A 53 -13.98 3.84 7.21
N PHE A 54 -14.08 3.72 5.88
CA PHE A 54 -15.11 4.38 5.11
C PHE A 54 -16.27 3.41 4.82
N THR A 55 -17.49 3.80 5.19
CA THR A 55 -18.71 3.01 4.94
C THR A 55 -18.89 2.68 3.46
N VAL A 56 -18.59 3.66 2.59
CA VAL A 56 -18.50 3.47 1.15
C VAL A 56 -17.05 3.70 0.76
N ARG A 57 -16.44 2.69 0.14
CA ARG A 57 -15.07 2.78 -0.33
C ARG A 57 -14.92 4.01 -1.24
N PRO A 58 -14.03 4.97 -0.91
CA PRO A 58 -13.82 6.13 -1.77
C PRO A 58 -13.32 5.72 -3.17
N PRO A 59 -13.48 6.57 -4.20
CA PRO A 59 -12.87 6.33 -5.50
C PRO A 59 -11.35 6.16 -5.39
N TYR A 60 -10.75 5.41 -6.32
CA TYR A 60 -9.30 5.12 -6.29
C TYR A 60 -8.42 6.37 -6.16
N THR A 61 -8.74 7.44 -6.89
CA THR A 61 -8.00 8.71 -6.79
C THR A 61 -8.01 9.29 -5.37
N ILE A 62 -9.09 9.11 -4.62
CA ILE A 62 -9.19 9.57 -3.24
C ILE A 62 -8.37 8.66 -2.31
N HIS A 63 -8.31 7.34 -2.57
CA HIS A 63 -7.43 6.43 -1.81
C HIS A 63 -5.98 6.85 -1.90
N GLU A 64 -5.54 7.17 -3.12
CA GLU A 64 -4.18 7.61 -3.40
C GLU A 64 -3.88 8.94 -2.70
N LEU A 65 -4.78 9.92 -2.79
CA LEU A 65 -4.60 11.21 -2.12
C LEU A 65 -4.49 11.06 -0.59
N MET A 66 -5.31 10.19 0.01
CA MET A 66 -5.23 9.90 1.44
C MET A 66 -3.92 9.21 1.82
N ALA A 67 -3.47 8.25 1.01
CA ALA A 67 -2.20 7.57 1.22
C ALA A 67 -1.00 8.52 1.12
N GLN A 68 -0.99 9.39 0.12
CA GLN A 68 0.04 10.43 -0.05
C GLN A 68 0.02 11.45 1.09
N PHE A 69 -1.16 11.78 1.62
CA PHE A 69 -1.26 12.62 2.81
C PHE A 69 -0.60 11.93 4.02
N ALA A 70 -0.93 10.66 4.29
CA ALA A 70 -0.30 9.90 5.37
C ALA A 70 1.22 9.75 5.18
N GLU A 71 1.68 9.50 3.96
CA GLU A 71 3.09 9.42 3.60
C GLU A 71 3.86 10.71 3.94
N LYS A 72 3.28 11.86 3.54
CA LYS A 72 3.93 13.17 3.69
C LYS A 72 4.00 13.63 5.15
N HIS A 73 3.00 13.27 5.95
CA HIS A 73 2.82 13.77 7.32
C HIS A 73 3.23 12.76 8.41
N VAL A 74 3.95 11.69 8.06
CA VAL A 74 4.33 10.64 9.01
C VAL A 74 5.33 11.10 10.09
N THR A 75 5.98 12.24 9.90
CA THR A 75 6.98 12.80 10.84
C THR A 75 6.62 14.20 11.35
N ASP A 76 5.36 14.62 11.19
CA ASP A 76 4.89 15.91 11.71
C ASP A 76 4.93 16.00 13.24
#